data_AF-A0A927PFR1-F1
#
_entry.id   AF-A0A927PFR1-F1
#
_cell.length_a   1.000
_cell.length_b   1.000
_cell.length_c   1.000
_cell.angle_alpha   90.00
_cell.angle_beta   90.00
_cell.angle_gamma   90.00
#
_symmetry.space_group_name_H-M   'P 1'
#
loop_
_entity.id
_entity.type
_entity.pdbx_description
1 polymer ?
#
loop_
_entity_poly.entity_id
_entity_poly.type
_entity_poly.pdbx_seq_one_letter_code
_entity_poly.pdbx_strand_id
1 'polypeptide(L)'
;MAKKMKKQPGGLKEGCRKMMVALKRKPQTIPLLVLAAAFLIYSLNLTHVSDTTAKIQLPGMGLSGFCVMLFSLLSFVCFLNAYPHRKKTNIPMLVLMFLMLGILIFCDGYYMQRITQALTRPDHPIVVDENTAYITRAYAVLNLHRIIVAIGALLTLLVPVLRKLLQKIDTSLPVEEMGKMNAIELTGDM
;
A
#
# COMPACT_ATOMS: atom_id res chain seq x y z
N MET A 1 13.76 14.89 49.01
CA MET A 1 12.46 14.94 48.31
C MET A 1 12.68 14.62 46.83
N ALA A 2 12.26 13.44 46.36
CA ALA A 2 12.46 13.01 44.98
C ALA A 2 11.47 13.70 44.04
N LYS A 3 11.96 14.61 43.19
CA LYS A 3 11.16 15.32 42.18
C LYS A 3 10.91 14.38 41.01
N LYS A 4 9.72 13.79 40.94
CA LYS A 4 9.24 13.00 39.79
C LYS A 4 9.31 13.87 38.52
N MET A 5 10.26 13.59 37.63
CA MET A 5 10.27 14.15 36.27
C MET A 5 9.04 13.64 35.52
N LYS A 6 8.12 14.54 35.17
CA LYS A 6 7.06 14.25 34.19
C LYS A 6 7.71 14.17 32.80
N LYS A 7 7.91 12.96 32.28
CA LYS A 7 8.04 12.73 30.83
C LYS A 7 6.79 13.32 30.17
N GLN A 8 6.92 14.45 29.48
CA GLN A 8 5.87 14.89 28.57
C GLN A 8 5.69 13.80 27.51
N PRO A 9 4.48 13.24 27.33
CA PRO A 9 4.24 12.28 26.27
C PRO A 9 4.37 13.06 24.96
N GLY A 10 5.43 12.76 24.21
CA GLY A 10 5.54 13.17 22.82
C GLY A 10 4.29 12.72 22.08
N GLY A 11 3.33 13.64 21.92
CA GLY A 11 2.01 13.33 21.37
C GLY A 11 2.09 12.87 19.92
N LEU A 12 0.93 12.62 19.32
CA LEU A 12 0.75 12.30 17.88
C LEU A 12 1.67 13.12 16.95
N LYS A 13 1.96 14.38 17.31
CA LYS A 13 2.87 15.28 16.59
C LYS A 13 4.32 14.76 16.52
N GLU A 14 4.86 14.17 17.58
CA GLU A 14 6.20 13.57 17.59
C GLU A 14 6.23 12.24 16.82
N GLY A 15 5.13 11.47 16.87
CA GLY A 15 4.93 10.28 16.05
C GLY A 15 4.92 10.59 14.55
N CYS A 16 4.13 11.58 14.13
CA CYS A 16 4.09 12.06 12.74
C CYS A 16 5.45 12.61 12.28
N ARG A 17 6.17 13.34 13.14
CA ARG A 17 7.54 13.79 12.84
C ARG A 17 8.48 12.61 12.62
N LYS A 18 8.46 11.60 13.51
CA LYS A 18 9.29 10.40 13.39
C LYS A 18 8.92 9.59 12.13
N MET A 19 7.64 9.46 11.79
CA MET A 19 7.20 8.88 10.53
C MET A 19 7.74 9.65 9.32
N MET A 20 7.62 10.98 9.31
CA MET A 20 8.09 11.82 8.21
C MET A 20 9.62 11.73 8.04
N VAL A 21 10.38 11.72 9.13
CA VAL A 21 11.84 11.52 9.11
C VAL A 21 12.20 10.10 8.65
N ALA A 22 11.46 9.07 9.05
CA ALA A 22 11.66 7.71 8.58
C ALA A 22 11.37 7.58 7.07
N LEU A 23 10.31 8.23 6.59
CA LEU A 23 9.94 8.30 5.18
C LEU A 23 11.01 9.04 4.35
N LYS A 24 11.56 10.14 4.87
CA LYS A 24 12.69 10.86 4.27
C LYS A 24 13.94 9.99 4.15
N ARG A 25 14.22 9.15 5.16
CA ARG A 25 15.36 8.23 5.15
C ARG A 25 15.18 7.06 4.17
N LYS A 26 13.94 6.64 3.88
CA LYS A 26 13.62 5.52 2.96
C LYS A 26 12.36 5.83 2.12
N PRO A 27 12.48 6.60 1.02
CA PRO A 27 11.32 6.96 0.18
C PRO A 27 10.61 5.74 -0.45
N GLN A 28 11.33 4.64 -0.63
CA GLN A 28 10.79 3.35 -1.11
C GLN A 28 9.76 2.71 -0.18
N THR A 29 9.66 3.13 1.08
CA THR A 29 8.65 2.63 2.02
C THR A 29 7.24 3.08 1.61
N ILE A 30 7.10 4.20 0.90
CA ILE A 30 5.80 4.72 0.45
C ILE A 30 5.11 3.74 -0.52
N PRO A 31 5.70 3.42 -1.70
CA PRO A 31 5.07 2.45 -2.61
C PRO A 31 4.91 1.07 -1.97
N LEU A 32 5.83 0.65 -1.10
CA LEU A 32 5.70 -0.61 -0.36
C LEU A 32 4.42 -0.64 0.51
N LEU A 33 4.17 0.43 1.27
CA LEU A 33 2.96 0.55 2.11
C LEU A 33 1.69 0.60 1.26
N VAL A 34 1.73 1.29 0.12
CA VAL A 34 0.58 1.35 -0.82
C VAL A 34 0.27 -0.02 -1.39
N LEU A 35 1.27 -0.78 -1.85
CA LEU A 35 1.09 -2.15 -2.33
C LEU A 35 0.61 -3.10 -1.23
N ALA A 36 1.13 -2.96 0.00
CA ALA A 36 0.66 -3.72 1.15
C ALA A 36 -0.80 -3.40 1.49
N ALA A 37 -1.20 -2.12 1.45
CA ALA A 37 -2.57 -1.71 1.66
C ALA A 37 -3.51 -2.24 0.56
N ALA A 38 -3.08 -2.21 -0.71
CA ALA A 38 -3.82 -2.80 -1.82
C ALA A 38 -4.09 -4.29 -1.56
N PHE A 39 -3.04 -5.04 -1.22
CA PHE A 39 -3.13 -6.45 -0.90
C PHE A 39 -4.07 -6.71 0.29
N LEU A 40 -3.96 -5.95 1.38
CA LEU A 40 -4.81 -6.11 2.56
C LEU A 40 -6.28 -5.82 2.26
N ILE A 41 -6.57 -4.75 1.53
CA ILE A 41 -7.94 -4.41 1.12
C ILE A 41 -8.54 -5.55 0.30
N TYR A 42 -7.79 -6.09 -0.66
CA TYR A 42 -8.23 -7.22 -1.46
C TYR A 42 -8.42 -8.49 -0.60
N SER A 43 -7.42 -8.81 0.23
CA SER A 43 -7.43 -10.00 1.10
C SER A 43 -8.57 -10.00 2.11
N LEU A 44 -8.91 -8.85 2.69
CA LEU A 44 -10.02 -8.72 3.64
C LEU A 44 -11.39 -8.88 2.97
N ASN A 45 -11.47 -8.64 1.66
CA ASN A 45 -12.70 -8.72 0.87
C ASN A 45 -12.76 -9.98 0.00
N LEU A 46 -11.85 -10.95 0.21
CA LEU A 46 -11.81 -12.21 -0.54
C LEU A 46 -13.12 -13.00 -0.43
N THR A 47 -13.82 -12.93 0.69
CA THR A 47 -15.11 -13.62 0.87
C THR A 47 -16.12 -13.15 -0.18
N HIS A 48 -16.26 -11.83 -0.36
CA HIS A 48 -17.17 -11.28 -1.35
C HIS A 48 -16.78 -11.66 -2.78
N VAL A 49 -15.47 -11.70 -3.09
CA VAL A 49 -14.96 -12.14 -4.39
C VAL A 49 -15.23 -13.63 -4.61
N SER A 50 -15.04 -14.46 -3.58
CA SER A 50 -15.26 -15.91 -3.62
C SER A 50 -16.73 -16.26 -3.79
N ASP A 51 -17.63 -15.61 -3.04
CA ASP A 51 -19.09 -15.78 -3.18
C ASP A 51 -19.56 -15.37 -4.59
N THR A 52 -19.00 -14.28 -5.13
CA THR A 52 -19.24 -13.84 -6.51
C THR A 52 -18.78 -14.88 -7.52
N THR A 53 -17.59 -15.46 -7.35
CA THR A 53 -17.10 -16.55 -8.22
C THR A 53 -18.02 -17.77 -8.13
N ALA A 54 -18.41 -18.17 -6.91
CA ALA A 54 -19.24 -19.34 -6.66
C ALA A 54 -20.65 -19.20 -7.25
N LYS A 55 -21.19 -17.97 -7.31
CA LYS A 55 -22.50 -17.67 -7.90
C LYS A 55 -22.48 -17.58 -9.42
N ILE A 56 -21.49 -16.89 -9.98
CA ILE A 56 -21.42 -16.62 -11.42
C ILE A 56 -20.86 -17.82 -12.19
N GLN A 57 -19.86 -18.50 -11.63
CA GLN A 57 -19.21 -19.70 -12.16
C GLN A 57 -18.76 -19.59 -13.64
N LEU A 58 -18.38 -18.39 -14.10
CA LEU A 58 -17.87 -18.23 -15.45
C LEU A 58 -16.44 -18.82 -15.57
N PRO A 59 -16.09 -19.37 -16.75
CA PRO A 59 -14.77 -19.94 -16.99
C PRO A 59 -13.64 -18.93 -16.71
N GLY A 60 -12.69 -19.36 -15.89
CA GLY A 60 -11.48 -18.59 -15.59
C GLY A 60 -11.62 -17.56 -14.46
N MET A 61 -12.79 -17.35 -13.86
CA MET A 61 -12.94 -16.42 -12.72
C MET A 61 -12.07 -16.87 -11.53
N GLY A 62 -12.16 -18.15 -11.13
CA GLY A 62 -11.36 -18.69 -10.04
C GLY A 62 -9.85 -18.61 -10.31
N LEU A 63 -9.42 -18.90 -11.54
CA LEU A 63 -8.02 -18.78 -11.95
C LEU A 63 -7.54 -17.33 -11.87
N SER A 64 -8.34 -16.37 -12.37
CA SER A 64 -7.97 -14.95 -12.27
C SER A 64 -7.88 -14.46 -10.84
N GLY A 65 -8.80 -14.87 -9.94
CA GLY A 65 -8.73 -14.54 -8.52
C GLY A 65 -7.49 -15.14 -7.83
N PHE A 66 -7.14 -16.38 -8.18
CA PHE A 66 -5.91 -17.04 -7.69
C PHE A 66 -4.65 -16.31 -8.18
N CYS A 67 -4.58 -15.98 -9.48
CA CYS A 67 -3.48 -15.23 -10.06
C CYS A 67 -3.32 -13.87 -9.37
N VAL A 68 -4.41 -13.15 -9.09
CA VAL A 68 -4.34 -11.86 -8.38
C VAL A 68 -3.73 -12.02 -6.99
N MET A 69 -4.13 -13.03 -6.22
CA MET A 69 -3.53 -13.28 -4.91
C MET A 69 -2.04 -13.62 -5.00
N LEU A 70 -1.69 -14.55 -5.89
CA LEU A 70 -0.33 -15.04 -6.06
C LEU A 70 0.61 -13.93 -6.53
N PHE A 71 0.24 -13.20 -7.58
CA PHE A 71 1.06 -12.12 -8.12
C PHE A 71 1.11 -10.92 -7.18
N SER A 72 0.10 -10.68 -6.34
CA SER A 72 0.17 -9.62 -5.32
C SER A 72 1.23 -9.91 -4.27
N LEU A 73 1.30 -11.15 -3.78
CA LEU A 73 2.35 -11.56 -2.82
C LEU A 73 3.74 -11.56 -3.48
N LEU A 74 3.86 -12.09 -4.68
CA LEU A 74 5.14 -12.10 -5.41
C LEU A 74 5.60 -10.69 -5.76
N SER A 75 4.71 -9.78 -6.15
CA SER A 75 5.06 -8.37 -6.41
C SER A 75 5.62 -7.70 -5.16
N PHE A 76 5.07 -8.00 -3.98
CA PHE A 76 5.60 -7.51 -2.71
C PHE A 76 7.01 -8.03 -2.43
N VAL A 77 7.24 -9.33 -2.62
CA VAL A 77 8.58 -9.94 -2.46
C VAL A 77 9.58 -9.40 -3.51
N CYS A 78 9.13 -9.22 -4.75
CA CYS A 78 9.93 -8.62 -5.82
C CYS A 78 10.30 -7.16 -5.49
N PHE A 79 9.38 -6.38 -4.92
CA PHE A 79 9.67 -5.01 -4.49
C PHE A 79 10.78 -4.98 -3.42
N LEU A 80 10.67 -5.82 -2.40
CA LEU A 80 11.69 -5.90 -1.33
C LEU A 80 13.06 -6.31 -1.87
N ASN A 81 13.08 -7.22 -2.85
CA ASN A 81 14.31 -7.69 -3.49
C ASN A 81 14.85 -6.74 -4.57
N ALA A 82 13.99 -5.89 -5.16
CA ALA A 82 14.39 -4.84 -6.10
C ALA A 82 15.14 -3.70 -5.40
N TYR A 83 14.80 -3.44 -4.13
CA TYR A 83 15.45 -2.43 -3.29
C TYR A 83 16.16 -3.03 -2.06
N PRO A 84 17.21 -3.86 -2.27
CA PRO A 84 17.91 -4.52 -1.19
C PRO A 84 18.57 -3.52 -0.23
N HIS A 85 18.55 -3.82 1.07
CA HIS A 85 19.09 -2.92 2.08
C HIS A 85 20.58 -2.66 1.83
N ARG A 86 20.96 -1.38 1.66
CA ARG A 86 22.35 -0.91 1.47
C ARG A 86 23.02 -1.31 0.15
N LYS A 87 22.27 -1.75 -0.87
CA LYS A 87 22.79 -2.07 -2.21
C LYS A 87 22.10 -1.23 -3.30
N LYS A 88 22.68 -1.20 -4.50
CA LYS A 88 22.07 -0.56 -5.67
C LYS A 88 20.81 -1.35 -6.08
N THR A 89 19.84 -0.66 -6.68
CA THR A 89 18.57 -1.24 -7.15
C THR A 89 18.83 -2.38 -8.14
N ASN A 90 18.20 -3.53 -7.90
CA ASN A 90 18.25 -4.67 -8.80
C ASN A 90 17.24 -4.46 -9.94
N ILE A 91 17.74 -3.97 -11.08
CA ILE A 91 16.92 -3.63 -12.25
C ILE A 91 16.11 -4.85 -12.76
N PRO A 92 16.70 -6.06 -12.93
CA PRO A 92 15.92 -7.25 -13.27
C PRO A 92 14.70 -7.49 -12.38
N MET A 93 14.88 -7.38 -11.05
CA MET A 93 13.79 -7.61 -10.11
C MET A 93 12.73 -6.51 -10.15
N LEU A 94 13.13 -5.28 -10.46
CA LEU A 94 12.23 -4.16 -10.69
C LEU A 94 11.38 -4.36 -11.95
N VAL A 95 11.99 -4.80 -13.05
CA VAL A 95 11.27 -5.13 -14.30
C VAL A 95 10.29 -6.28 -14.07
N LEU A 96 10.72 -7.32 -13.36
CA LEU A 96 9.86 -8.45 -13.00
C LEU A 96 8.65 -8.00 -12.16
N MET A 97 8.87 -7.11 -11.20
CA MET A 97 7.78 -6.53 -10.41
C MET A 97 6.77 -5.79 -11.30
N PHE A 98 7.21 -4.95 -12.24
CA PHE A 98 6.28 -4.26 -13.15
C PHE A 98 5.51 -5.22 -14.05
N LEU A 99 6.16 -6.29 -14.51
CA LEU A 99 5.48 -7.35 -15.26
C LEU A 99 4.37 -8.01 -14.43
N MET A 100 4.64 -8.32 -13.15
CA MET A 100 3.62 -8.89 -12.26
C MET A 100 2.48 -7.91 -11.95
N LEU A 101 2.78 -6.62 -11.74
CA LEU A 101 1.75 -5.58 -11.59
C LEU A 101 0.89 -5.42 -12.86
N GLY A 102 1.49 -5.58 -14.04
CA GLY A 102 0.75 -5.59 -15.31
C GLY A 102 -0.21 -6.78 -15.41
N ILE A 103 0.25 -7.98 -15.04
CA ILE A 103 -0.59 -9.19 -14.99
C ILE A 103 -1.74 -9.01 -13.99
N LEU A 104 -1.47 -8.41 -12.81
CA LEU A 104 -2.51 -8.11 -11.81
C LEU A 104 -3.63 -7.24 -12.39
N ILE A 105 -3.27 -6.12 -13.01
CA ILE A 105 -4.23 -5.19 -13.62
C ILE A 105 -5.06 -5.90 -14.72
N PHE A 106 -4.40 -6.76 -15.51
CA PHE A 106 -5.08 -7.56 -16.52
C PHE A 106 -6.07 -8.55 -15.91
N CYS A 107 -5.67 -9.31 -14.89
CA CYS A 107 -6.54 -10.27 -14.21
C CYS A 107 -7.74 -9.59 -13.53
N ASP A 108 -7.54 -8.45 -12.86
CA ASP A 108 -8.64 -7.65 -12.29
C ASP A 108 -9.62 -7.19 -13.38
N GLY A 109 -9.10 -6.67 -14.50
CA GLY A 109 -9.91 -6.25 -15.63
C GLY A 109 -10.71 -7.40 -16.25
N TYR A 110 -10.07 -8.56 -16.46
CA TYR A 110 -10.73 -9.76 -16.96
C TYR A 110 -11.83 -10.24 -16.01
N TYR A 111 -11.58 -10.24 -14.70
CA TYR A 111 -12.58 -10.62 -13.69
C TYR A 111 -13.80 -9.67 -13.73
N MET A 112 -13.57 -8.36 -13.79
CA MET A 112 -14.65 -7.36 -13.90
C MET A 112 -15.46 -7.53 -15.19
N GLN A 113 -14.81 -7.88 -16.31
CA GLN A 113 -15.50 -8.17 -17.57
C GLN A 113 -16.40 -9.41 -17.44
N ARG A 114 -15.99 -10.44 -16.71
CA ARG A 114 -16.83 -11.61 -16.43
C ARG A 114 -18.03 -11.26 -15.55
N ILE A 115 -17.86 -10.41 -14.53
CA ILE A 115 -18.99 -9.92 -13.73
C ILE A 115 -20.01 -9.19 -14.64
N THR A 116 -19.55 -8.24 -15.45
CA THR A 116 -20.44 -7.46 -16.32
C THR A 116 -21.14 -8.33 -17.36
N GLN A 117 -20.44 -9.32 -17.93
CA GLN A 117 -21.04 -10.32 -18.82
C GLN A 117 -22.14 -11.14 -18.12
N ALA A 118 -21.95 -11.50 -16.86
CA ALA A 118 -22.95 -12.25 -16.10
C ALA A 118 -24.20 -11.41 -15.76
N LEU A 119 -24.01 -10.12 -15.50
CA LEU A 119 -25.10 -9.19 -15.20
C LEU A 119 -25.92 -8.79 -16.44
N THR A 120 -25.31 -8.76 -17.62
CA THR A 120 -25.93 -8.27 -18.86
C THR A 120 -26.36 -9.38 -19.82
N ARG A 121 -26.29 -10.65 -19.38
CA ARG A 121 -26.60 -11.80 -20.25
C ARG A 121 -28.09 -11.81 -20.63
N PRO A 122 -28.43 -11.98 -21.92
CA PRO A 122 -29.82 -11.89 -22.38
C PRO A 122 -30.71 -13.05 -21.92
N ASP A 123 -30.14 -14.26 -21.76
CA ASP A 123 -30.95 -15.46 -21.47
C ASP A 123 -31.40 -15.52 -20.01
N HIS A 124 -30.50 -15.20 -19.06
CA HIS A 124 -30.76 -15.19 -17.61
C HIS A 124 -29.80 -14.19 -16.92
N PRO A 125 -30.13 -12.89 -16.89
CA PRO A 125 -29.32 -11.92 -16.18
C PRO A 125 -29.38 -12.19 -14.67
N ILE A 126 -28.23 -12.13 -14.00
CA ILE A 126 -28.20 -12.17 -12.54
C ILE A 126 -28.72 -10.82 -12.04
N VAL A 127 -29.93 -10.80 -11.50
CA VAL A 127 -30.51 -9.61 -10.87
C VAL A 127 -29.81 -9.38 -9.54
N VAL A 128 -29.26 -8.18 -9.35
CA VAL A 128 -28.66 -7.79 -8.08
C VAL A 128 -29.76 -7.43 -7.09
N ASP A 129 -30.07 -8.38 -6.22
CA ASP A 129 -30.96 -8.21 -5.06
C ASP A 129 -30.15 -8.15 -3.75
N GLU A 130 -30.81 -7.90 -2.60
CA GLU A 130 -30.17 -7.82 -1.27
C GLU A 130 -29.28 -9.02 -0.96
N ASN A 131 -29.72 -10.22 -1.37
CA ASN A 131 -28.98 -11.48 -1.21
C ASN A 131 -27.74 -11.60 -2.10
N THR A 132 -27.54 -10.71 -3.07
CA THR A 132 -26.42 -10.70 -4.03
C THR A 132 -25.61 -9.41 -4.00
N ALA A 133 -25.81 -8.56 -2.98
CA ALA A 133 -25.07 -7.32 -2.80
C ALA A 133 -23.52 -7.50 -2.76
N TYR A 134 -23.05 -8.71 -2.45
CA TYR A 134 -21.63 -9.08 -2.52
C TYR A 134 -21.04 -8.95 -3.93
N ILE A 135 -21.83 -9.09 -5.00
CA ILE A 135 -21.36 -8.94 -6.39
C ILE A 135 -20.94 -7.49 -6.66
N THR A 136 -21.77 -6.54 -6.25
CA THR A 136 -21.48 -5.10 -6.38
C THR A 136 -20.29 -4.71 -5.51
N ARG A 137 -20.20 -5.26 -4.28
CA ARG A 137 -19.04 -5.04 -3.40
C ARG A 137 -17.75 -5.61 -4.00
N ALA A 138 -17.79 -6.83 -4.53
CA ALA A 138 -16.63 -7.45 -5.19
C ALA A 138 -16.16 -6.61 -6.39
N TYR A 139 -17.10 -6.12 -7.22
CA TYR A 139 -16.77 -5.23 -8.33
C TYR A 139 -16.10 -3.93 -7.86
N ALA A 140 -16.64 -3.30 -6.82
CA ALA A 140 -16.07 -2.07 -6.23
C ALA A 140 -14.67 -2.31 -5.66
N VAL A 141 -14.48 -3.42 -4.94
CA VAL A 141 -13.18 -3.84 -4.38
C VAL A 141 -12.16 -4.10 -5.47
N LEU A 142 -12.52 -4.82 -6.55
CA LEU A 142 -11.63 -5.08 -7.69
C LEU A 142 -11.22 -3.78 -8.38
N ASN A 143 -12.17 -2.86 -8.58
CA ASN A 143 -11.86 -1.56 -9.17
C ASN A 143 -10.94 -0.72 -8.27
N LEU A 144 -11.20 -0.70 -6.96
CA LEU A 144 -10.37 -0.02 -5.98
C LEU A 144 -8.96 -0.62 -5.94
N HIS A 145 -8.84 -1.95 -5.89
CA HIS A 145 -7.58 -2.67 -5.91
C HIS A 145 -6.75 -2.29 -7.15
N ARG A 146 -7.35 -2.35 -8.33
CA ARG A 146 -6.73 -1.95 -9.60
C ARG A 146 -6.19 -0.52 -9.56
N ILE A 147 -6.97 0.44 -9.02
CA ILE A 147 -6.56 1.84 -8.90
C ILE A 147 -5.36 1.98 -7.94
N ILE A 148 -5.42 1.35 -6.76
CA ILE A 148 -4.32 1.43 -5.78
C ILE A 148 -3.05 0.78 -6.34
N VAL A 149 -3.17 -0.35 -7.03
CA VAL A 149 -2.04 -1.02 -7.71
C VAL A 149 -1.43 -0.12 -8.77
N ALA A 150 -2.24 0.54 -9.60
CA ALA A 150 -1.76 1.50 -10.60
C ALA A 150 -1.04 2.70 -9.96
N ILE A 151 -1.58 3.24 -8.86
CA ILE A 151 -0.92 4.30 -8.08
C ILE A 151 0.40 3.78 -7.47
N GLY A 152 0.43 2.56 -6.94
CA GLY A 152 1.63 1.93 -6.41
C GLY A 152 2.72 1.75 -7.46
N ALA A 153 2.35 1.34 -8.67
CA ALA A 153 3.26 1.25 -9.81
C ALA A 153 3.83 2.63 -10.18
N LEU A 154 2.98 3.66 -10.27
CA LEU A 154 3.39 5.03 -10.56
C LEU A 154 4.32 5.58 -9.48
N LEU A 155 4.00 5.37 -8.20
CA LEU A 155 4.83 5.76 -7.07
C LEU A 155 6.19 5.07 -7.11
N THR A 156 6.23 3.80 -7.54
CA THR A 156 7.49 3.05 -7.69
C THR A 156 8.35 3.64 -8.79
N LEU A 157 7.77 4.04 -9.92
CA LEU A 157 8.47 4.79 -10.98
C LEU A 157 8.97 6.16 -10.50
N LEU A 158 8.19 6.82 -9.64
CA LEU A 158 8.50 8.14 -9.09
C LEU A 158 9.45 8.11 -7.88
N VAL A 159 9.86 6.94 -7.37
CA VAL A 159 10.84 6.81 -6.27
C VAL A 159 12.09 7.71 -6.45
N PRO A 160 12.78 7.75 -7.61
CA PRO A 160 13.93 8.64 -7.79
C PRO A 160 13.58 10.13 -7.66
N VAL A 161 12.38 10.53 -8.07
CA VAL A 161 11.88 11.91 -7.96
C VAL A 161 11.47 12.23 -6.52
N LEU A 162 10.71 11.34 -5.88
CA LEU A 162 10.31 11.44 -4.47
C LEU A 162 11.52 11.56 -3.55
N ARG A 163 12.60 10.84 -3.85
CA ARG A 163 13.86 10.96 -3.10
C ARG A 163 14.43 12.39 -3.16
N LYS A 164 14.44 13.01 -4.35
CA LYS A 164 14.92 14.38 -4.53
C LYS A 164 14.00 15.40 -3.84
N LEU A 165 12.69 15.20 -3.90
CA LEU A 165 11.71 16.09 -3.27
C LEU A 165 11.73 16.01 -1.74
N LEU A 166 11.75 14.80 -1.16
CA LEU A 166 11.78 14.61 0.29
C LEU A 166 13.09 15.07 0.92
N GLN A 167 14.19 15.05 0.17
CA GLN A 167 15.46 15.61 0.64
C GLN A 167 15.42 17.13 0.80
N LYS A 168 14.58 17.84 0.04
CA LYS A 168 14.44 19.31 0.10
C LYS A 168 13.64 19.80 1.31
N ILE A 169 12.86 18.96 1.97
CA ILE A 169 12.06 19.36 3.14
C ILE A 169 12.99 19.50 4.34
N ASP A 170 13.11 20.70 4.90
CA ASP A 170 13.84 20.92 6.13
C ASP A 170 13.02 20.39 7.31
N THR A 171 13.51 19.31 7.92
CA THR A 171 12.93 18.69 9.12
C THR A 171 13.83 18.89 10.33
N SER A 172 14.77 19.83 10.22
CA SER A 172 15.63 20.26 11.32
C SER A 172 14.76 20.92 12.40
N LEU A 173 15.05 20.60 13.65
CA LEU A 173 14.47 21.32 14.78
C LEU A 173 15.04 22.75 14.76
N PRO A 174 14.22 23.80 14.93
CA PRO A 174 14.78 25.09 15.32
C PRO A 174 15.56 24.88 16.61
N VAL A 175 16.80 25.36 16.63
CA VAL A 175 17.85 25.10 17.65
C VAL A 175 17.48 25.66 19.05
N GLU A 176 16.27 26.16 19.26
CA GLU A 176 15.80 26.69 20.53
C GLU A 176 15.63 25.63 21.64
N GLU A 177 15.55 24.34 21.31
CA GLU A 177 15.53 23.27 22.32
C GLU A 177 16.92 22.79 22.77
N MET A 178 18.00 23.02 21.99
CA MET A 178 19.37 22.73 22.45
C MET A 178 19.90 23.76 23.45
N GLY A 179 19.46 25.02 23.34
CA GLY A 179 19.80 26.06 24.32
C GLY A 179 19.28 25.74 25.73
N LYS A 180 18.15 25.02 25.83
CA LYS A 180 17.61 24.55 27.11
C LYS A 180 18.35 23.33 27.68
N MET A 181 19.04 22.53 26.85
CA MET A 181 19.90 21.44 27.34
C MET A 181 21.21 21.98 27.93
N ASN A 182 21.87 22.93 27.26
CA ASN A 182 23.11 23.53 27.78
C ASN A 182 22.91 24.44 29.00
N ALA A 183 21.75 25.10 29.13
CA ALA A 183 21.47 25.92 30.32
C ALA A 183 21.24 25.10 31.60
N ILE A 184 20.91 23.81 31.48
CA ILE A 184 20.69 22.91 32.62
C ILE A 184 22.02 22.35 33.17
N GLU A 185 23.07 22.21 32.34
CA GLU A 185 24.40 21.79 32.83
C GLU A 185 25.14 22.93 33.55
N LEU A 186 24.98 24.18 33.12
CA LEU A 186 25.71 25.33 33.70
C LEU A 186 25.13 25.88 35.01
N THR A 187 23.95 25.41 35.45
CA THR A 187 23.34 25.81 36.74
C THR A 187 23.48 24.76 37.84
N GLY A 188 24.20 23.66 37.58
CA GLY A 188 24.47 22.59 38.54
C GLY A 188 25.80 22.70 39.30
N ASP A 189 26.68 23.62 38.90
CA ASP A 189 28.05 23.78 39.45
C ASP A 189 28.29 25.18 40.07
N MET A 190 27.27 25.80 40.68
CA MET A 190 27.43 26.93 41.61
C MET A 190 26.69 26.69 42.92
#